data_AF-A0A8B3SAK6-F1
#
_entry.id   AF-A0A8B3SAK6-F1
#
_cell.length_a   1.000
_cell.length_b   1.000
_cell.length_c   1.000
_cell.angle_alpha   90.00
_cell.angle_beta   90.00
_cell.angle_gamma   90.00
#
_symmetry.space_group_name_H-M   'P 1'
#
loop_
_entity.id
_entity.type
_entity.pdbx_description
1 polymer ?
#
loop_
_entity_poly.entity_id
_entity_poly.type
_entity_poly.pdbx_seq_one_letter_code
_entity_poly.pdbx_strand_id
1 'polypeptide(L)'
;MVVTADNGYHSSKNIDFLKQHNLDGYIPHEKLASRMKKKETKSKRFSKENFEYNTKKDEFTCPNGETVQFSYEYFDKHKGKQVRVYRGTGCGQCSDKKLCTKSNHKPKLIKCYGNEANLREMAEKMESAEGQEVYRVRSKTVERVFGHIKQNIGLREFLTRGLEGGRTEFSLACIAHNMKRILKIKSQIKDIEANTVENRRHNHT
;
A
#
# COMPACT_ATOMS: atom_id res chain seq x y z
N MET A 1 -15.57 -6.90 -4.51
CA MET A 1 -15.11 -6.85 -3.10
C MET A 1 -13.89 -5.95 -3.04
N VAL A 2 -13.88 -4.96 -2.15
CA VAL A 2 -12.76 -4.01 -2.00
C VAL A 2 -11.73 -4.59 -1.03
N VAL A 3 -10.47 -4.66 -1.45
CA VAL A 3 -9.36 -5.19 -0.65
C VAL A 3 -8.38 -4.06 -0.40
N THR A 4 -8.18 -3.69 0.85
CA THR A 4 -7.13 -2.74 1.23
C THR A 4 -5.97 -3.50 1.87
N ALA A 5 -4.72 -3.12 1.59
CA ALA A 5 -3.55 -3.75 2.21
C ALA A 5 -2.45 -2.73 2.51
N ASP A 6 -1.53 -3.10 3.40
CA ASP A 6 -0.40 -2.23 3.74
C ASP A 6 0.67 -2.25 2.65
N ASN A 7 1.55 -1.24 2.67
CA ASN A 7 2.68 -1.13 1.75
C ASN A 7 3.55 -2.41 1.68
N GLY A 8 3.61 -3.21 2.75
CA GLY A 8 4.32 -4.50 2.74
C GLY A 8 3.78 -5.50 1.69
N TYR A 9 2.54 -5.32 1.24
CA TYR A 9 1.91 -6.15 0.21
C TYR A 9 2.03 -5.56 -1.20
N HIS A 10 2.71 -4.43 -1.38
CA HIS A 10 2.93 -3.81 -2.69
C HIS A 10 3.97 -4.60 -3.50
N SER A 11 3.51 -5.71 -4.09
CA SER A 11 4.31 -6.56 -4.96
C SER A 11 3.55 -6.87 -6.25
N SER A 12 4.27 -7.02 -7.36
CA SER A 12 3.67 -7.37 -8.66
C SER A 12 2.79 -8.60 -8.57
N LYS A 13 3.28 -9.68 -7.94
CA LYS A 13 2.51 -10.92 -7.73
C LYS A 13 1.15 -10.69 -7.05
N ASN A 14 1.10 -9.85 -6.02
CA ASN A 14 -0.14 -9.59 -5.31
C ASN A 14 -1.12 -8.76 -6.15
N ILE A 15 -0.62 -7.80 -6.93
CA ILE A 15 -1.47 -6.99 -7.82
C ILE A 15 -1.97 -7.83 -8.99
N ASP A 16 -1.11 -8.68 -9.56
CA ASP A 16 -1.49 -9.64 -10.60
C ASP A 16 -2.58 -10.60 -10.08
N PHE A 17 -2.44 -11.08 -8.84
CA PHE A 17 -3.47 -11.89 -8.18
C PHE A 17 -4.80 -11.13 -8.01
N LEU A 18 -4.75 -9.88 -7.58
CA LEU A 18 -5.97 -9.05 -7.46
C LEU A 18 -6.69 -8.91 -8.80
N LYS A 19 -5.93 -8.68 -9.89
CA LYS A 19 -6.51 -8.59 -11.24
C LYS A 19 -7.07 -9.92 -11.72
N GLN A 20 -6.35 -11.03 -11.52
CA GLN A 20 -6.80 -12.36 -11.92
C GLN A 20 -8.13 -12.75 -11.23
N HIS A 21 -8.33 -12.32 -10.00
CA HIS A 21 -9.55 -12.58 -9.24
C HIS A 21 -10.61 -11.46 -9.32
N ASN A 22 -10.42 -10.44 -10.19
CA ASN A 22 -11.31 -9.28 -10.31
C ASN A 22 -11.61 -8.61 -8.95
N LEU A 23 -10.60 -8.52 -8.08
CA LEU A 23 -10.69 -7.90 -6.77
C LEU A 23 -10.20 -6.46 -6.83
N ASP A 24 -10.99 -5.56 -6.23
CA ASP A 24 -10.66 -4.15 -6.28
C ASP A 24 -9.67 -3.78 -5.15
N GLY A 25 -8.38 -3.83 -5.47
CA GLY A 25 -7.30 -3.61 -4.52
C GLY A 25 -6.94 -2.13 -4.33
N TYR A 26 -6.53 -1.78 -3.12
CA TYR A 26 -5.90 -0.49 -2.75
C TYR A 26 -4.68 -0.77 -1.89
N ILE A 27 -3.49 -0.69 -2.50
CA ILE A 27 -2.22 -0.97 -1.84
C ILE A 27 -1.26 0.19 -2.12
N PRO A 28 -0.88 1.00 -1.11
CA PRO A 28 0.06 2.10 -1.31
C PRO A 28 1.46 1.57 -1.60
N HIS A 29 2.21 2.30 -2.44
CA HIS A 29 3.64 2.08 -2.60
C HIS A 29 4.43 2.80 -1.48
N GLU A 30 5.71 2.44 -1.32
CA GLU A 30 6.53 2.82 -0.16
C GLU A 30 6.67 4.33 0.04
N LYS A 31 6.80 5.06 -1.06
CA LYS A 31 6.92 6.51 -1.02
C LYS A 31 5.59 7.21 -0.75
N LEU A 32 4.48 6.77 -1.33
CA LEU A 32 3.16 7.27 -0.96
C LEU A 32 2.87 7.04 0.52
N ALA A 33 3.18 5.85 1.05
CA ALA A 33 3.05 5.57 2.48
C ALA A 33 3.95 6.48 3.34
N SER A 34 5.15 6.83 2.85
CA SER A 34 6.07 7.75 3.54
C SER A 34 5.61 9.22 3.48
N ARG A 35 5.07 9.66 2.33
CA ARG A 35 4.41 10.97 2.15
C ARG A 35 3.22 11.13 3.09
N MET A 36 2.35 10.12 3.14
CA MET A 36 1.20 10.09 4.05
C MET A 36 1.63 10.18 5.53
N LYS A 37 2.78 9.60 5.89
CA LYS A 37 3.36 9.68 7.24
C LYS A 37 4.16 10.95 7.52
N LYS A 38 4.18 11.93 6.60
CA LYS A 38 5.01 13.17 6.67
C LYS A 38 6.50 12.90 6.93
N LYS A 39 7.00 11.71 6.59
CA LYS A 39 8.41 11.31 6.73
C LYS A 39 9.09 11.31 5.36
N GLU A 40 8.95 12.41 4.63
CA GLU A 40 9.52 12.50 3.29
C GLU A 40 10.94 13.07 3.35
N THR A 41 11.92 12.20 3.16
CA THR A 41 13.29 12.63 2.84
C THR A 41 13.33 12.96 1.35
N LYS A 42 13.23 14.25 0.99
CA LYS A 42 13.37 14.68 -0.42
C LYS A 42 14.75 14.28 -0.94
N SER A 43 14.81 13.18 -1.68
CA SER A 43 15.99 12.82 -2.47
C SER A 43 16.14 13.86 -3.57
N LYS A 44 17.29 14.56 -3.61
CA LYS A 44 17.65 15.51 -4.69
C LYS A 44 17.88 14.84 -6.05
N ARG A 45 17.69 13.51 -6.19
CA ARG A 45 17.94 12.74 -7.41
C ARG A 45 16.65 12.21 -8.05
N PHE A 46 16.66 12.13 -9.37
CA PHE A 46 15.58 11.55 -10.16
C PHE A 46 15.36 10.08 -9.81
N SER A 47 14.14 9.82 -9.37
CA SER A 47 13.60 8.51 -9.04
C SER A 47 12.79 7.95 -10.20
N LYS A 48 12.43 6.67 -10.11
CA LYS A 48 11.62 5.96 -11.11
C LYS A 48 10.28 6.63 -11.45
N GLU A 49 9.68 7.35 -10.49
CA GLU A 49 8.44 8.15 -10.70
C GLU A 49 8.60 9.28 -11.70
N ASN A 50 9.80 9.85 -11.86
CA ASN A 50 10.01 10.96 -12.78
C ASN A 50 10.05 10.49 -14.25
N PHE A 51 9.99 9.18 -14.48
CA PHE A 51 9.98 8.59 -15.80
C PHE A 51 8.56 8.16 -16.13
N GLU A 52 7.99 8.73 -17.18
CA GLU A 52 6.70 8.30 -17.72
C GLU A 52 6.88 6.95 -18.43
N TYR A 53 5.89 6.06 -18.34
CA TYR A 53 5.98 4.73 -18.95
C TYR A 53 4.85 4.60 -19.96
N ASN A 54 5.23 4.30 -21.20
CA ASN A 54 4.27 4.07 -22.27
C ASN A 54 3.98 2.57 -22.37
N THR A 55 2.80 2.17 -21.90
CA THR A 55 2.35 0.76 -21.90
C THR A 55 2.24 0.17 -23.31
N LYS A 56 1.99 0.98 -24.35
CA LYS A 56 1.85 0.50 -25.73
C LYS A 56 3.19 0.15 -26.38
N LYS A 57 4.25 0.88 -26.02
CA LYS A 57 5.58 0.71 -26.61
C LYS A 57 6.57 -0.03 -25.71
N ASP A 58 6.23 -0.25 -24.44
CA ASP A 58 7.14 -0.81 -23.41
C ASP A 58 8.44 -0.01 -23.27
N GLU A 59 8.31 1.33 -23.29
CA GLU A 59 9.42 2.29 -23.19
C GLU A 59 9.13 3.29 -22.07
N PHE A 60 10.19 3.76 -21.40
CA PHE A 60 10.06 4.92 -20.50
C PHE A 60 10.53 6.19 -21.20
N THR A 61 9.90 7.31 -20.87
CA THR A 61 10.32 8.64 -21.27
C THR A 61 10.95 9.35 -20.08
N CYS A 62 12.18 9.82 -20.26
CA CYS A 62 12.91 10.62 -19.29
C CYS A 62 12.32 12.05 -19.24
N PRO A 63 12.46 12.81 -18.13
CA PRO A 63 12.11 14.24 -18.09
C PRO A 63 12.76 15.08 -19.20
N ASN A 64 13.91 14.63 -19.73
CA ASN A 64 14.61 15.25 -20.84
C ASN A 64 14.05 14.86 -22.23
N GLY A 65 12.93 14.14 -22.30
CA GLY A 65 12.29 13.70 -23.54
C GLY A 65 12.93 12.48 -24.23
N GLU A 66 14.07 11.99 -23.75
CA GLU A 66 14.73 10.80 -24.29
C GLU A 66 14.04 9.49 -23.88
N THR A 67 14.07 8.48 -24.77
CA THR A 67 13.48 7.17 -24.50
C THR A 67 14.47 6.21 -23.81
N VAL A 68 13.93 5.41 -22.90
CA VAL A 68 14.60 4.36 -22.15
C VAL A 68 13.98 3.04 -22.59
N GLN A 69 14.75 2.26 -23.32
CA GLN A 69 14.28 1.02 -23.95
C GLN A 69 14.61 -0.20 -23.11
N PHE A 70 13.84 -1.27 -23.30
CA PHE A 70 14.13 -2.56 -22.72
C PHE A 70 15.50 -3.07 -23.18
N SER A 71 16.34 -3.52 -22.25
CA SER A 71 17.68 -4.01 -22.56
C SER A 71 17.82 -5.50 -22.30
N TYR A 72 17.51 -5.96 -21.09
CA TYR A 72 17.59 -7.38 -20.73
C TYR A 72 16.77 -7.69 -19.48
N GLU A 73 16.49 -8.97 -19.27
CA GLU A 73 15.87 -9.47 -18.05
C GLU A 73 16.74 -10.52 -17.37
N TYR A 74 16.66 -10.58 -16.04
CA TYR A 74 17.36 -11.58 -15.25
C TYR A 74 16.55 -11.96 -14.02
N PHE A 75 16.78 -13.17 -13.51
CA PHE A 75 16.19 -13.62 -12.26
C PHE A 75 17.13 -13.31 -11.10
N ASP A 76 16.69 -12.46 -10.19
CA ASP A 76 17.43 -12.15 -8.96
C ASP A 76 17.19 -13.29 -7.95
N LYS A 77 18.17 -14.20 -7.83
CA LYS A 77 18.10 -15.36 -6.92
C LYS A 77 17.96 -14.97 -5.46
N HIS A 78 18.55 -13.84 -5.04
CA HIS A 78 18.48 -13.39 -3.65
C HIS A 78 17.10 -12.84 -3.29
N LYS A 79 16.44 -12.17 -4.25
CA LYS A 79 15.10 -11.60 -4.05
C LYS A 79 13.97 -12.50 -4.53
N GLY A 80 14.27 -13.59 -5.23
CA GLY A 80 13.29 -14.51 -5.81
C GLY A 80 12.35 -13.84 -6.80
N LYS A 81 12.85 -12.86 -7.56
CA LYS A 81 12.04 -11.98 -8.44
C LYS A 81 12.68 -11.85 -9.82
N GLN A 82 11.83 -11.83 -10.85
CA GLN A 82 12.24 -11.46 -12.21
C GLN A 82 12.42 -9.95 -12.29
N VAL A 83 13.55 -9.51 -12.85
CA VAL A 83 13.93 -8.12 -12.98
C VAL A 83 14.09 -7.79 -14.46
N ARG A 84 13.28 -6.85 -14.95
CA ARG A 84 13.43 -6.27 -16.29
C ARG A 84 14.25 -4.99 -16.17
N VAL A 85 15.29 -4.84 -16.99
CA VAL A 85 16.19 -3.69 -16.97
C VAL A 85 16.03 -2.89 -18.23
N TYR A 86 15.77 -1.59 -18.05
CA TYR A 86 15.64 -0.61 -19.12
C TYR A 86 16.83 0.33 -19.10
N ARG A 87 17.36 0.62 -20.28
CA ARG A 87 18.55 1.45 -20.47
C ARG A 87 18.18 2.72 -21.25
N GLY A 88 18.57 3.87 -20.71
CA GLY A 88 18.40 5.15 -21.39
C GLY A 88 19.26 5.21 -22.64
N THR A 89 18.63 5.52 -23.77
CA THR A 89 19.33 6.00 -24.98
C THR A 89 19.63 7.50 -24.79
N GLY A 90 20.70 8.05 -25.37
CA GLY A 90 21.00 9.50 -25.29
C GLY A 90 21.64 10.03 -23.99
N CYS A 91 21.64 9.26 -22.90
CA CYS A 91 22.18 9.67 -21.59
C CYS A 91 23.68 10.09 -21.57
N GLY A 92 24.42 9.96 -22.67
CA GLY A 92 25.79 10.45 -22.81
C GLY A 92 25.91 11.96 -22.64
N GLN A 93 25.01 12.73 -23.29
CA GLN A 93 25.06 14.19 -23.41
C GLN A 93 23.99 14.94 -22.60
N CYS A 94 23.17 14.23 -21.83
CA CYS A 94 22.07 14.84 -21.06
C CYS A 94 22.59 15.83 -19.98
N SER A 95 22.01 17.03 -19.93
CA SER A 95 22.26 18.10 -18.95
C SER A 95 21.95 17.66 -17.51
N ASP A 96 20.89 16.87 -17.33
CA ASP A 96 20.39 16.44 -16.02
C ASP A 96 21.07 15.17 -15.48
N LYS A 97 22.20 14.76 -16.07
CA LYS A 97 22.92 13.54 -15.68
C LYS A 97 23.33 13.53 -14.19
N LYS A 98 23.64 14.71 -13.62
CA LYS A 98 23.97 14.89 -12.20
C LYS A 98 22.79 14.55 -11.27
N LEU A 99 21.55 14.75 -11.73
CA LEU A 99 20.32 14.41 -11.01
C LEU A 99 19.91 12.94 -11.26
N CYS A 100 20.26 12.38 -12.42
CA CYS A 100 19.91 11.03 -12.84
C CYS A 100 20.78 9.93 -12.20
N THR A 101 22.11 10.04 -12.27
CA THR A 101 23.04 8.96 -11.89
C THR A 101 24.23 9.48 -11.08
N LYS A 102 24.79 8.64 -10.19
CA LYS A 102 26.05 8.94 -9.48
C LYS A 102 27.29 8.79 -10.39
N SER A 103 27.19 8.01 -11.47
CA SER A 103 28.31 7.71 -12.36
C SER A 103 28.27 8.62 -13.59
N ASN A 104 29.39 9.27 -13.90
CA ASN A 104 29.53 10.14 -15.06
C ASN A 104 29.51 9.38 -16.40
N HIS A 105 29.85 8.09 -16.40
CA HIS A 105 30.05 7.29 -17.61
C HIS A 105 28.95 6.26 -17.89
N LYS A 106 28.10 5.94 -16.90
CA LYS A 106 27.06 4.91 -17.05
C LYS A 106 25.67 5.54 -17.22
N PRO A 107 24.88 5.09 -18.22
CA PRO A 107 23.50 5.54 -18.37
C PRO A 107 22.65 5.10 -17.17
N LYS A 108 21.54 5.80 -16.93
CA LYS A 108 20.57 5.39 -15.92
C LYS A 108 19.95 4.06 -16.34
N LEU A 109 19.98 3.10 -15.42
CA LEU A 109 19.29 1.82 -15.56
C LEU A 109 18.05 1.86 -14.67
N ILE A 110 16.88 1.63 -15.26
CA ILE A 110 15.62 1.49 -14.53
C ILE A 110 15.38 -0.01 -14.36
N LYS A 111 15.28 -0.45 -13.11
CA LYS A 111 14.94 -1.83 -12.77
C LYS A 111 13.44 -1.92 -12.45
N CYS A 112 12.74 -2.78 -13.16
CA CYS A 112 11.33 -3.09 -12.95
C CYS A 112 11.19 -4.50 -12.42
N TYR A 113 10.36 -4.68 -11.41
CA TYR A 113 10.20 -5.93 -10.68
C TYR A 113 8.84 -6.55 -11.01
N GLY A 114 8.80 -7.41 -12.02
CA GLY A 114 7.56 -7.98 -12.56
C GLY A 114 6.80 -7.00 -13.46
N ASN A 115 5.46 -7.07 -13.46
CA ASN A 115 4.61 -6.29 -14.34
C ASN A 115 4.51 -4.82 -13.88
N GLU A 116 5.22 -3.93 -14.56
CA GLU A 116 5.28 -2.51 -14.23
C GLU A 116 3.96 -1.78 -14.52
N ALA A 117 3.23 -2.18 -15.56
CA ALA A 117 1.96 -1.54 -15.92
C ALA A 117 0.94 -1.65 -14.77
N ASN A 118 0.81 -2.86 -14.21
CA ASN A 118 -0.09 -3.12 -13.09
C ASN A 118 0.32 -2.37 -11.81
N LEU A 119 1.62 -2.26 -11.55
CA LEU A 119 2.15 -1.51 -10.41
C LEU A 119 1.85 -0.01 -10.53
N ARG A 120 1.96 0.55 -11.74
CA ARG A 120 1.68 1.97 -12.00
C ARG A 120 0.21 2.28 -11.95
N GLU A 121 -0.64 1.45 -12.54
CA GLU A 121 -2.10 1.61 -12.45
C GLU A 121 -2.57 1.61 -10.99
N MET A 122 -2.04 0.72 -10.16
CA MET A 122 -2.30 0.73 -8.72
C MET A 122 -1.80 2.01 -8.04
N ALA A 123 -0.62 2.51 -8.42
CA ALA A 123 -0.07 3.74 -7.88
C ALA A 123 -0.93 4.97 -8.26
N GLU A 124 -1.32 5.10 -9.52
CA GLU A 124 -2.22 6.15 -10.02
C GLU A 124 -3.58 6.09 -9.31
N LYS A 125 -4.14 4.89 -9.17
CA LYS A 125 -5.37 4.66 -8.43
C LYS A 125 -5.24 5.11 -6.96
N MET A 126 -4.12 4.84 -6.32
CA MET A 126 -3.86 5.26 -4.94
C MET A 126 -3.58 6.77 -4.80
N GLU A 127 -3.11 7.43 -5.85
CA GLU A 127 -2.92 8.87 -5.88
C GLU A 127 -4.24 9.63 -6.08
N SER A 128 -5.23 9.00 -6.72
CA SER A 128 -6.59 9.54 -6.84
C SER A 128 -7.23 9.87 -5.47
N ALA A 129 -8.08 10.90 -5.44
CA ALA A 129 -8.77 11.31 -4.22
C ALA A 129 -9.64 10.19 -3.63
N GLU A 130 -10.29 9.41 -4.50
CA GLU A 130 -11.12 8.26 -4.13
C GLU A 130 -10.29 7.16 -3.46
N GLY A 131 -9.14 6.81 -4.06
CA GLY A 131 -8.24 5.80 -3.50
C GLY A 131 -7.67 6.20 -2.14
N GLN A 132 -7.36 7.48 -1.97
CA GLN A 132 -6.92 8.00 -0.68
C GLN A 132 -8.03 7.94 0.38
N GLU A 133 -9.29 8.22 0.03
CA GLU A 133 -10.42 8.15 0.95
C GLU A 133 -10.65 6.71 1.43
N VAL A 134 -10.73 5.76 0.50
CA VAL A 134 -10.91 4.33 0.80
C VAL A 134 -9.78 3.83 1.70
N TYR A 135 -8.54 4.21 1.41
CA TYR A 135 -7.39 3.83 2.22
C TYR A 135 -7.42 4.46 3.63
N ARG A 136 -7.90 5.70 3.75
CA ARG A 136 -8.01 6.41 5.05
C ARG A 136 -8.98 5.71 6.01
N VAL A 137 -10.05 5.12 5.50
CA VAL A 137 -11.01 4.34 6.31
C VAL A 137 -10.34 3.10 6.93
N ARG A 138 -9.41 2.46 6.22
CA ARG A 138 -8.64 1.30 6.73
C ARG A 138 -7.81 1.67 7.95
N SER A 139 -7.04 2.76 7.89
CA SER A 139 -6.16 3.18 9.00
C SER A 139 -6.97 3.35 10.30
N LYS A 140 -8.13 4.00 10.23
CA LYS A 140 -9.01 4.18 11.40
C LYS A 140 -9.54 2.87 11.99
N THR A 141 -9.84 1.89 11.15
CA THR A 141 -10.51 0.66 11.56
C THR A 141 -9.51 -0.38 12.07
N VAL A 142 -8.45 -0.62 11.30
CA VAL A 142 -7.51 -1.72 11.54
C VAL A 142 -6.51 -1.36 12.65
N GLU A 143 -5.94 -0.15 12.64
CA GLU A 143 -4.96 0.25 13.66
C GLU A 143 -5.58 0.30 15.05
N ARG A 144 -6.84 0.76 15.14
CA ARG A 144 -7.55 0.81 16.42
C ARG A 144 -7.78 -0.57 17.02
N VAL A 145 -8.13 -1.56 16.18
CA VAL A 145 -8.32 -2.95 16.63
C VAL A 145 -7.00 -3.55 17.11
N PHE A 146 -5.92 -3.40 16.34
CA PHE A 146 -4.60 -3.87 16.75
C PHE A 146 -4.09 -3.18 18.02
N GLY A 147 -4.27 -1.85 18.12
CA GLY A 147 -3.95 -1.09 19.32
C GLY A 147 -4.74 -1.59 20.53
N HIS A 148 -6.03 -1.84 20.38
CA HIS A 148 -6.86 -2.38 21.46
C HIS A 148 -6.41 -3.80 21.88
N ILE A 149 -6.11 -4.67 20.93
CA ILE A 149 -5.62 -6.03 21.23
C ILE A 149 -4.28 -5.98 21.97
N LYS A 150 -3.35 -5.15 21.51
CA LYS A 150 -2.01 -5.07 22.12
C LYS A 150 -1.99 -4.35 23.47
N GLN A 151 -2.74 -3.25 23.59
CA GLN A 151 -2.65 -2.36 24.76
C GLN A 151 -3.72 -2.63 25.80
N ASN A 152 -4.97 -2.88 25.37
CA ASN A 152 -6.10 -3.03 26.31
C ASN A 152 -6.39 -4.49 26.65
N ILE A 153 -6.16 -5.42 25.70
CA ILE A 153 -6.26 -6.86 25.96
C ILE A 153 -4.91 -7.40 26.46
N GLY A 154 -3.81 -6.72 26.18
CA GLY A 154 -2.48 -7.08 26.69
C GLY A 154 -1.74 -8.14 25.89
N LEU A 155 -2.23 -8.52 24.69
CA LEU A 155 -1.56 -9.50 23.83
C LEU A 155 -0.36 -8.85 23.12
N ARG A 156 0.73 -8.63 23.86
CA ARG A 156 2.00 -8.11 23.33
C ARG A 156 2.95 -9.21 22.88
N GLU A 157 2.90 -10.35 23.55
CA GLU A 157 3.72 -11.53 23.29
C GLU A 157 2.83 -12.77 23.30
N PHE A 158 3.23 -13.78 22.53
CA PHE A 158 2.57 -15.09 22.53
C PHE A 158 3.24 -15.99 23.58
N LEU A 159 2.44 -16.71 24.35
CA LEU A 159 2.94 -17.61 25.40
C LEU A 159 3.34 -18.98 24.84
N THR A 160 2.65 -19.42 23.79
CA THR A 160 2.89 -20.67 23.09
C THR A 160 3.96 -20.56 22.01
N ARG A 161 4.60 -21.69 21.71
CA ARG A 161 5.59 -21.81 20.65
C ARG A 161 4.97 -22.51 19.44
N GLY A 162 5.37 -22.07 18.24
CA GLY A 162 4.88 -22.61 16.98
C GLY A 162 3.67 -21.86 16.42
N LEU A 163 3.44 -22.03 15.12
CA LEU A 163 2.39 -21.32 14.39
C LEU A 163 0.98 -21.67 14.87
N GLU A 164 0.77 -22.92 15.29
CA GLU A 164 -0.53 -23.39 15.74
C GLU A 164 -0.94 -22.76 17.07
N GLY A 165 -0.06 -22.81 18.08
CA GLY A 165 -0.30 -22.16 19.38
C GLY A 165 -0.55 -20.66 19.25
N GLY A 166 0.29 -19.97 18.47
CA GLY A 166 0.12 -18.53 18.23
C GLY A 166 -1.20 -18.19 17.53
N ARG A 167 -1.67 -19.05 16.60
CA ARG A 167 -2.99 -18.90 15.98
C ARG A 167 -4.12 -19.05 17.00
N THR A 168 -4.03 -20.02 17.89
CA THR A 168 -5.03 -20.26 18.94
C THR A 168 -5.15 -19.06 19.88
N GLU A 169 -4.02 -18.57 20.40
CA GLU A 169 -3.99 -17.38 21.26
C GLU A 169 -4.54 -16.14 20.57
N PHE A 170 -4.12 -15.90 19.32
CA PHE A 170 -4.63 -14.78 18.55
C PHE A 170 -6.13 -14.89 18.28
N SER A 171 -6.63 -16.10 18.03
CA SER A 171 -8.06 -16.37 17.82
C SER A 171 -8.87 -16.08 19.09
N LEU A 172 -8.37 -16.48 20.26
CA LEU A 172 -9.00 -16.17 21.55
C LEU A 172 -9.07 -14.65 21.79
N ALA A 173 -7.98 -13.92 21.51
CA ALA A 173 -7.97 -12.47 21.63
C ALA A 173 -8.96 -11.80 20.65
N CYS A 174 -9.08 -12.31 19.42
CA CYS A 174 -10.08 -11.85 18.46
C CYS A 174 -11.52 -12.09 18.95
N ILE A 175 -11.80 -13.26 19.51
CA ILE A 175 -13.12 -13.59 20.09
C ILE A 175 -13.44 -12.61 21.22
N ALA A 176 -12.51 -12.42 22.17
CA ALA A 176 -12.70 -11.48 23.28
C ALA A 176 -12.95 -10.05 22.80
N HIS A 177 -12.19 -9.58 21.80
CA HIS A 177 -12.39 -8.28 21.17
C HIS A 177 -13.79 -8.16 20.56
N ASN A 178 -14.22 -9.16 19.78
CA ASN A 178 -15.52 -9.18 19.13
C ASN A 178 -16.67 -9.18 20.14
N MET A 179 -16.59 -9.99 21.19
CA MET A 179 -17.59 -10.02 22.28
C MET A 179 -17.73 -8.63 22.94
N LYS A 180 -16.60 -7.99 23.29
CA LYS A 180 -16.61 -6.64 23.88
C LYS A 180 -17.24 -5.62 22.94
N ARG A 181 -16.97 -5.72 21.63
CA ARG A 181 -17.55 -4.82 20.61
C ARG A 181 -19.05 -5.01 20.48
N ILE A 182 -19.54 -6.25 20.48
CA ILE A 182 -20.97 -6.57 20.41
C ILE A 182 -21.70 -6.01 21.63
N LEU A 183 -21.17 -6.24 22.85
CA LEU A 183 -21.77 -5.72 24.08
C LEU A 183 -21.86 -4.19 24.08
N LYS A 184 -20.80 -3.51 23.63
CA LYS A 184 -20.79 -2.05 23.52
C LYS A 184 -21.84 -1.54 22.53
N ILE A 185 -21.97 -2.16 21.36
CA ILE A 185 -22.99 -1.78 20.38
C ILE A 185 -24.40 -2.02 20.94
N LYS A 186 -24.63 -3.15 21.61
CA LYS A 186 -25.92 -3.41 22.25
C LYS A 186 -26.28 -2.34 23.29
N SER A 187 -25.32 -1.88 24.09
CA SER A 187 -25.54 -0.76 25.02
C SER A 187 -25.91 0.52 24.27
N GLN A 188 -25.15 0.89 23.25
CA GLN A 188 -25.39 2.11 22.47
C GLN A 188 -26.77 2.11 21.79
N ILE A 189 -27.20 0.95 21.26
CA ILE A 189 -28.54 0.81 20.66
C ILE A 189 -29.63 1.06 21.72
N LYS A 190 -29.50 0.46 22.92
CA LYS A 190 -30.45 0.69 24.02
C LYS A 190 -30.50 2.17 24.43
N ASP A 191 -29.36 2.83 24.51
CA ASP A 191 -29.28 4.25 24.86
C ASP A 191 -29.95 5.12 23.79
N ILE A 192 -29.79 4.79 22.50
CA ILE A 192 -30.45 5.49 21.39
C ILE A 192 -31.96 5.26 21.44
N GLU A 193 -32.41 4.03 21.68
CA GLU A 193 -33.83 3.69 21.81
C GLU A 193 -34.48 4.44 22.97
N ALA A 194 -33.83 4.50 24.13
CA ALA A 194 -34.31 5.23 25.30
C ALA A 194 -34.47 6.75 25.03
N ASN A 195 -33.44 7.38 24.44
CA ASN A 195 -33.48 8.80 24.08
C ASN A 195 -34.53 9.12 23.01
N THR A 196 -34.81 8.18 22.10
CA THR A 196 -35.84 8.34 21.06
C THR A 196 -37.25 8.30 21.66
N VAL A 197 -37.47 7.49 22.70
CA VAL A 197 -38.75 7.41 23.42
C VAL A 197 -38.99 8.68 24.26
N GLU A 198 -37.97 9.22 24.91
CA GLU A 198 -38.08 10.46 25.68
C GLU A 198 -38.35 11.69 24.81
N ASN A 199 -37.70 11.81 23.64
CA ASN A 199 -37.95 12.90 22.69
C ASN A 199 -39.36 12.85 22.07
N ARG A 200 -39.95 11.65 21.89
CA ARG A 200 -41.35 11.54 21.43
C ARG A 200 -42.37 11.95 22.49
N ARG A 201 -42.04 11.83 23.78
CA ARG A 201 -42.91 12.27 24.88
C ARG A 201 -42.94 13.78 25.06
N HIS A 202 -41.84 14.47 24.77
CA HIS A 202 -41.76 15.93 24.84
C HIS A 202 -42.42 16.67 23.66
N ASN A 203 -42.54 16.04 22.49
CA ASN A 203 -43.15 16.65 21.30
C ASN A 203 -44.68 16.49 21.21
N HIS A 204 -45.32 15.89 22.23
CA HIS A 204 -46.78 15.68 22.31
C HIS A 204 -47.46 16.48 23.43
N THR A 205 -46.74 17.43 24.05
CA THR A 205 -47.26 18.48 24.93
C THR A 205 -47.03 19.83 24.28
#